data_AF-A0A246G1X7-F1
#
_entry.id   AF-A0A246G1X7-F1
#
_cell.length_a   1.000
_cell.length_b   1.000
_cell.length_c   1.000
_cell.angle_alpha   90.00
_cell.angle_beta   90.00
_cell.angle_gamma   90.00
#
_symmetry.space_group_name_H-M   'P 1'
#
loop_
_entity.id
_entity.type
_entity.pdbx_description
1 polymer ?
#
loop_
_entity_poly.entity_id
_entity_poly.type
_entity_poly.pdbx_seq_one_letter_code
_entity_poly.pdbx_strand_id
1 'polypeptide(L)'
;MSGIGSRLRQERERLGLSQKNFGEIGGVEANAQGKYENGGRAPKADYLSRVAERGVDILYVLTGTPTPTQLENLSQIEEKVLGNYRAMFKEDQDAIHRLTSTLAEHSTSSNGKSRSSTQDS
;
A
#
# COMPACT_ATOMS: atom_id res chain seq x y z
N MET A 1 -5.51 18.54 6.47
CA MET A 1 -6.09 17.73 7.56
C MET A 1 -5.20 16.52 7.78
N SER A 2 -4.56 16.43 8.95
CA SER A 2 -3.73 15.29 9.36
C SER A 2 -4.47 14.52 10.45
N GLY A 3 -4.45 13.18 10.40
CA GLY A 3 -5.04 12.33 11.43
C GLY A 3 -5.66 11.04 10.89
N ILE A 4 -6.26 10.26 11.78
CA ILE A 4 -6.89 8.97 11.46
C ILE A 4 -7.98 9.14 10.39
N GLY A 5 -8.78 10.21 10.46
CA GLY A 5 -9.86 10.46 9.50
C GLY A 5 -9.38 10.63 8.06
N SER A 6 -8.31 11.39 7.85
CA SER A 6 -7.77 11.61 6.49
C SER A 6 -7.12 10.35 5.93
N ARG A 7 -6.53 9.49 6.77
CA ARG A 7 -5.99 8.19 6.34
C ARG A 7 -7.09 7.16 6.06
N LEU A 8 -8.15 7.18 6.87
CA LEU A 8 -9.33 6.35 6.61
C LEU A 8 -10.00 6.71 5.27
N ARG A 9 -10.06 8.01 4.95
CA ARG A 9 -10.51 8.49 3.65
C ARG A 9 -9.62 8.01 2.50
N GLN A 10 -8.30 8.10 2.66
CA GLN A 10 -7.35 7.62 1.65
C GLN A 10 -7.54 6.14 1.36
N GLU A 11 -7.71 5.31 2.39
CA GLU A 11 -7.97 3.88 2.22
C GLU A 11 -9.30 3.60 1.53
N ARG A 12 -10.36 4.33 1.88
CA ARG A 12 -11.64 4.24 1.17
C ARG A 12 -11.48 4.54 -0.32
N GLU A 13 -10.79 5.63 -0.64
CA GLU A 13 -10.55 6.08 -2.01
C GLU A 13 -9.66 5.11 -2.79
N ARG A 14 -8.64 4.53 -2.14
CA ARG A 14 -7.80 3.45 -2.70
C ARG A 14 -8.63 2.22 -3.09
N LEU A 15 -9.66 1.89 -2.30
CA LEU A 15 -10.58 0.80 -2.59
C LEU A 15 -11.69 1.18 -3.59
N GLY A 16 -11.73 2.44 -4.07
CA GLY A 16 -12.74 2.91 -5.02
C GLY A 16 -14.16 2.99 -4.45
N LEU A 17 -14.30 3.13 -3.13
CA LEU A 17 -15.59 3.06 -2.44
C LEU A 17 -16.19 4.45 -2.17
N SER A 18 -17.52 4.54 -2.25
CA SER A 18 -18.28 5.71 -1.77
C SER A 18 -18.35 5.73 -0.24
N GLN A 19 -18.57 6.90 0.38
CA GLN A 19 -18.77 6.99 1.84
C GLN A 19 -19.95 6.15 2.33
N LYS A 20 -21.00 6.01 1.52
CA LYS A 20 -22.15 5.17 1.83
C LYS A 20 -21.75 3.71 1.90
N ASN A 21 -21.18 3.16 0.83
CA ASN A 21 -20.80 1.75 0.77
C ASN A 21 -19.76 1.41 1.85
N PHE A 22 -18.83 2.33 2.11
CA PHE A 22 -17.81 2.14 3.12
C PHE A 22 -18.36 2.20 4.55
N GLY A 23 -19.30 3.11 4.81
CA GLY A 23 -20.05 3.14 6.06
C GLY A 23 -20.82 1.84 6.29
N GLU A 24 -21.52 1.34 5.26
CA GLU A 24 -22.27 0.07 5.31
C GLU A 24 -21.36 -1.11 5.69
N ILE A 25 -20.17 -1.23 5.09
CA ILE A 25 -19.16 -2.23 5.49
C ILE A 25 -18.80 -2.07 6.97
N GLY A 26 -18.58 -0.85 7.41
CA GLY A 26 -18.29 -0.52 8.81
C GLY A 26 -19.47 -0.68 9.77
N GLY A 27 -20.68 -0.98 9.28
CA GLY A 27 -21.92 -1.06 10.05
C GLY A 27 -22.40 0.30 10.56
N VAL A 28 -22.18 1.37 9.78
CA VAL A 28 -22.56 2.75 10.12
C VAL A 28 -23.19 3.47 8.93
N GLU A 29 -23.96 4.52 9.21
CA GLU A 29 -24.53 5.39 8.18
C GLU A 29 -23.48 6.25 7.45
N ALA A 30 -23.77 6.66 6.22
CA ALA A 30 -22.89 7.52 5.41
C ALA A 30 -22.48 8.83 6.13
N ASN A 31 -23.40 9.41 6.91
CA ASN A 31 -23.13 10.61 7.71
C ASN A 31 -22.08 10.33 8.80
N ALA A 32 -22.16 9.16 9.46
CA ALA A 32 -21.16 8.76 10.44
C ALA A 32 -19.78 8.57 9.77
N GLN A 33 -19.75 8.00 8.56
CA GLN A 33 -18.53 7.90 7.77
C GLN A 33 -17.91 9.26 7.47
N GLY A 34 -18.72 10.23 7.04
CA GLY A 34 -18.27 11.61 6.83
C GLY A 34 -17.67 12.24 8.09
N LYS A 35 -18.28 11.99 9.26
CA LYS A 35 -17.76 12.44 10.57
C LYS A 35 -16.44 11.78 10.97
N TYR A 36 -16.20 10.54 10.55
CA TYR A 36 -14.90 9.89 10.76
C TYR A 36 -13.83 10.53 9.88
N GLU A 37 -14.13 10.72 8.59
CA GLU A 37 -13.16 11.23 7.61
C GLU A 37 -12.76 12.69 7.83
N ASN A 38 -13.68 13.52 8.35
CA ASN A 38 -13.40 14.92 8.68
C ASN A 38 -12.83 15.14 10.09
N GLY A 39 -12.67 14.07 10.88
CA GLY A 39 -12.15 14.14 12.26
C GLY A 39 -13.15 14.59 13.32
N GLY A 40 -14.43 14.77 12.98
CA GLY A 40 -15.49 15.13 13.93
C GLY A 40 -15.85 14.01 14.91
N ARG A 41 -15.48 12.76 14.63
CA ARG A 41 -15.63 11.62 15.52
C ARG A 41 -14.54 10.57 15.25
N ALA A 42 -14.07 9.87 16.26
CA ALA A 42 -13.19 8.71 16.07
C ALA A 42 -13.98 7.44 15.71
N PRO A 43 -13.52 6.62 14.75
CA PRO A 43 -14.09 5.30 14.49
C PRO A 43 -13.84 4.37 15.69
N LYS A 44 -14.79 3.45 15.96
CA LYS A 44 -14.64 2.44 17.00
C LYS A 44 -13.83 1.24 16.49
N ALA A 45 -13.26 0.45 17.42
CA ALA A 45 -12.52 -0.76 17.08
C ALA A 45 -13.35 -1.75 16.23
N ASP A 46 -14.63 -1.98 16.55
CA ASP A 46 -15.50 -2.88 15.76
C ASP A 46 -15.70 -2.40 14.32
N TYR A 47 -15.78 -1.08 14.11
CA TYR A 47 -15.83 -0.49 12.77
C TYR A 47 -14.52 -0.78 12.02
N LEU A 48 -13.38 -0.57 12.68
CA LEU A 48 -12.05 -0.80 12.10
C LEU A 48 -11.85 -2.28 11.74
N SER A 49 -12.29 -3.20 12.61
CA SER A 49 -12.24 -4.64 12.34
C SER A 49 -13.01 -5.01 11.08
N ARG A 50 -14.24 -4.50 10.92
CA ARG A 50 -15.08 -4.81 9.75
C ARG A 50 -14.49 -4.27 8.45
N VAL A 51 -13.95 -3.06 8.44
CA VAL A 51 -13.35 -2.51 7.22
C VAL A 51 -11.99 -3.16 6.90
N ALA A 52 -11.28 -3.68 7.90
CA ALA A 52 -10.04 -4.46 7.71
C ALA A 52 -10.30 -5.72 6.86
N GLU A 53 -11.41 -6.42 7.10
CA GLU A 53 -11.83 -7.58 6.31
C GLU A 53 -12.05 -7.25 4.84
N ARG A 54 -12.31 -5.98 4.51
CA ARG A 54 -12.44 -5.50 3.13
C ARG A 54 -11.13 -4.99 2.52
N GLY A 55 -10.01 -5.19 3.22
CA GLY A 55 -8.67 -4.85 2.73
C GLY A 55 -8.21 -3.43 3.06
N VAL A 56 -8.81 -2.78 4.07
CA VAL A 56 -8.28 -1.52 4.62
C VAL A 56 -7.04 -1.80 5.44
N ASP A 57 -5.98 -1.03 5.21
CA ASP A 57 -4.75 -1.06 5.99
C ASP A 57 -4.95 -0.34 7.34
N ILE A 58 -5.32 -1.11 8.37
CA ILE A 58 -5.58 -0.56 9.71
C ILE A 58 -4.32 -0.01 10.36
N LEU A 59 -3.15 -0.61 10.12
CA LEU A 59 -1.89 -0.07 10.66
C LEU A 59 -1.64 1.32 10.09
N TYR A 60 -1.83 1.50 8.78
CA TYR A 60 -1.73 2.81 8.13
C TYR A 60 -2.75 3.79 8.71
N VAL A 61 -4.01 3.38 8.83
CA VAL A 61 -5.07 4.24 9.38
C VAL A 61 -4.70 4.74 10.78
N LEU A 62 -4.18 3.88 11.65
CA LEU A 62 -3.84 4.24 13.04
C LEU A 62 -2.52 5.01 13.17
N THR A 63 -1.47 4.57 12.48
CA THR A 63 -0.10 5.04 12.73
C THR A 63 0.43 5.99 11.65
N GLY A 64 -0.14 5.95 10.44
CA GLY A 64 0.42 6.58 9.26
C GLY A 64 1.53 5.79 8.57
N THR A 65 1.93 4.65 9.14
CA THR A 65 2.89 3.74 8.54
C THR A 65 2.13 2.62 7.80
N PRO A 66 2.34 2.45 6.49
CA PRO A 66 1.75 1.33 5.74
C PRO A 66 2.13 -0.01 6.35
N THR A 67 1.19 -0.96 6.34
CA THR A 67 1.50 -2.37 6.61
C THR A 67 2.57 -2.82 5.62
N PRO A 68 3.74 -3.28 6.08
CA PRO A 68 4.76 -3.80 5.19
C PRO A 68 4.14 -4.91 4.35
N THR A 69 4.28 -4.84 3.03
CA THR A 69 3.85 -5.93 2.15
C THR A 69 4.49 -7.20 2.65
N GLN A 70 3.67 -8.16 3.03
CA GLN A 70 4.13 -9.49 3.42
C GLN A 70 4.73 -10.10 2.15
N LEU A 71 6.06 -10.14 2.08
CA LEU A 71 6.79 -10.86 1.04
C LEU A 71 6.69 -12.35 1.38
N GLU A 72 5.52 -12.92 1.16
CA GLU A 72 5.29 -14.34 1.33
C GLU A 72 5.96 -15.10 0.18
N ASN A 73 6.59 -16.23 0.51
CA ASN A 73 7.25 -17.14 -0.44
C ASN A 73 8.49 -16.58 -1.13
N LEU A 74 9.32 -15.80 -0.42
CA LEU A 74 10.67 -15.53 -0.90
C LEU A 74 11.40 -16.87 -1.11
N SER A 75 12.03 -17.01 -2.27
CA SER A 75 12.99 -18.08 -2.51
C SER A 75 14.18 -17.95 -1.54
N GLN A 76 14.89 -19.06 -1.31
CA GLN A 76 16.11 -19.05 -0.48
C GLN A 76 17.14 -18.01 -0.94
N ILE A 77 17.18 -17.73 -2.24
CA ILE A 77 18.08 -16.71 -2.81
C ILE A 77 17.64 -15.32 -2.37
N GLU A 78 16.35 -15.01 -2.49
CA GLU A 78 15.82 -13.70 -2.09
C GLU A 78 15.94 -13.45 -0.59
N GLU A 79 15.68 -14.47 0.23
CA GLU A 79 15.90 -14.39 1.69
C GLU A 79 17.36 -14.08 2.01
N LYS A 80 18.30 -14.78 1.38
CA LYS A 80 19.74 -14.57 1.59
C LYS A 80 20.19 -13.19 1.13
N VAL A 81 19.67 -12.70 0.00
CA VAL A 81 19.94 -11.34 -0.49
C VAL A 81 19.47 -10.30 0.52
N LEU A 82 18.25 -10.43 1.06
CA LEU A 82 17.74 -9.51 2.08
C LEU A 82 18.53 -9.56 3.39
N GLY A 83 18.90 -10.77 3.84
CA GLY A 83 19.74 -10.96 5.01
C GLY A 83 21.10 -10.27 4.88
N ASN A 84 21.77 -10.49 3.75
CA ASN A 84 23.05 -9.84 3.45
C ASN A 84 22.90 -8.32 3.36
N TYR A 85 21.87 -7.84 2.65
CA TYR A 85 21.60 -6.40 2.50
C TYR A 85 21.45 -5.72 3.86
N ARG A 86 20.68 -6.31 4.79
CA ARG A 86 20.46 -5.76 6.13
C ARG A 86 21.72 -5.74 7.00
N ALA A 87 22.68 -6.62 6.73
CA ALA A 87 23.95 -6.69 7.46
C ALA A 87 25.02 -5.71 6.95
N MET A 88 24.80 -5.08 5.79
CA MET A 88 25.74 -4.13 5.20
C MET A 88 25.70 -2.74 5.86
N PHE A 89 26.77 -1.96 5.68
CA PHE A 89 26.78 -0.55 6.05
C PHE A 89 25.84 0.26 5.17
N LYS A 90 25.48 1.46 5.65
CA LYS A 90 24.45 2.29 5.01
C LYS A 90 24.85 2.72 3.60
N GLU A 91 26.13 3.01 3.40
CA GLU A 91 26.72 3.39 2.12
C GLU A 91 26.56 2.28 1.07
N ASP A 92 26.82 1.03 1.47
CA ASP A 92 26.66 -0.15 0.61
C ASP A 92 25.19 -0.43 0.30
N GLN A 93 24.32 -0.30 1.30
CA GLN A 93 22.87 -0.42 1.12
C GLN A 93 22.33 0.61 0.11
N ASP A 94 22.80 1.85 0.18
CA ASP A 94 22.39 2.92 -0.73
C ASP A 94 22.92 2.69 -2.15
N ALA A 95 24.13 2.14 -2.29
CA ALA A 95 24.68 1.75 -3.58
C ALA A 95 23.87 0.62 -4.24
N ILE A 96 23.54 -0.45 -3.49
CA ILE A 96 22.70 -1.55 -3.97
C ILE A 96 21.31 -1.05 -4.36
N HIS A 97 20.72 -0.16 -3.56
CA HIS A 97 19.42 0.42 -3.87
C HIS A 97 19.43 1.15 -5.23
N ARG A 98 20.41 2.04 -5.45
CA ARG A 98 20.55 2.76 -6.74
C ARG A 98 20.68 1.79 -7.92
N LEU A 99 21.56 0.80 -7.79
CA LEU A 99 21.78 -0.19 -8.85
C LEU A 99 20.49 -0.96 -9.16
N THR A 100 19.80 -1.43 -8.13
CA THR A 100 18.57 -2.23 -8.29
C THR A 100 17.46 -1.40 -8.95
N SER A 101 17.28 -0.14 -8.54
CA SER A 101 16.32 0.77 -9.16
C SER A 101 16.63 1.03 -10.64
N THR A 102 17.89 1.34 -10.97
CA THR A 102 18.29 1.58 -12.36
C THR A 102 18.09 0.36 -13.25
N LEU A 103 18.44 -0.84 -12.77
CA LEU A 103 18.25 -2.08 -13.53
C LEU A 103 16.76 -2.43 -13.72
N ALA A 104 15.92 -2.18 -12.71
CA ALA A 104 14.49 -2.38 -12.80
C ALA A 104 13.85 -1.46 -13.85
N GLU A 105 14.18 -0.16 -13.82
CA GLU A 105 13.72 0.83 -14.80
C GLU A 105 14.16 0.52 -16.24
N HIS A 106 15.38 0.02 -16.42
CA HIS A 106 15.86 -0.39 -17.74
C HIS A 106 15.16 -1.67 -18.24
N SER A 107 14.87 -2.61 -17.33
CA SER A 107 14.15 -3.84 -17.66
C SER A 107 12.72 -3.57 -18.12
N THR A 108 12.01 -2.64 -17.47
CA THR A 108 10.65 -2.24 -17.89
C THR A 108 10.66 -1.47 -19.22
N SER A 109 11.67 -0.62 -19.43
CA SER A 109 11.82 0.17 -20.66
C SER A 109 12.22 -0.67 -21.89
N SER A 110 13.06 -1.69 -21.71
CA SER A 110 13.45 -2.61 -22.79
C SER A 110 12.30 -3.55 -23.21
N ASN A 111 11.48 -3.98 -22.25
CA ASN A 111 10.35 -4.88 -22.51
C ASN A 111 9.18 -4.19 -23.25
N GLY A 112 9.10 -2.85 -23.18
CA GLY A 112 8.13 -2.05 -23.94
C GLY A 112 8.44 -1.89 -25.43
N LYS A 113 9.71 -1.96 -25.84
CA LYS A 113 10.14 -1.81 -27.26
C LYS A 113 10.05 -3.10 -28.08
N SER A 114 9.96 -4.27 -27.45
CA SER A 114 9.91 -5.57 -28.15
C SER A 114 8.52 -5.93 -28.69
N ARG A 115 7.44 -5.26 -28.26
CA ARG A 115 6.06 -5.57 -28.68
C ARG A 115 5.54 -4.82 -29.91
N SER A 116 6.30 -3.90 -30.51
CA SER A 116 5.78 -3.03 -31.60
C SER A 116 6.30 -3.34 -33.01
N SER A 117 6.93 -4.49 -33.26
CA SER A 117 7.51 -4.82 -34.57
C SER A 117 7.18 -6.23 -35.05
N THR A 118 5.90 -6.64 -35.05
CA THR A 118 5.45 -7.77 -35.90
C THR A 118 3.95 -7.65 -36.17
N GLN A 119 3.57 -6.91 -37.21
CA GLN A 119 2.44 -7.19 -38.11
C GLN A 119 2.24 -5.97 -39.03
N ASP A 120 2.78 -6.06 -40.25
CA ASP A 120 2.03 -5.73 -41.46
C ASP A 120 2.85 -6.24 -42.66
N SER A 121 2.30 -7.24 -43.34
CA SER A 121 2.65 -7.71 -44.67
C SER A 121 1.34 -8.00 -45.39
#